data_AF-A0A2M6YJT2-F1
#
_entry.id   AF-A0A2M6YJT2-F1
#
_cell.length_a   1.000
_cell.length_b   1.000
_cell.length_c   1.000
_cell.angle_alpha   90.00
_cell.angle_beta   90.00
_cell.angle_gamma   90.00
#
_symmetry.space_group_name_H-M   'P 1'
#
loop_
_entity.id
_entity.type
_entity.pdbx_description
1 polymer ?
#
loop_
_entity_poly.entity_id
_entity_poly.type
_entity_poly.pdbx_seq_one_letter_code
_entity_poly.pdbx_strand_id
1 'polypeptide(L)'
;VYVPVGKAKKVDPEVDTLWNGRGNRAFHPEEIQERVLSALAREIDLILSEKIVASSRDVDLAMIMGAGWPFFMGGITMYLDLAGITPKMLQKVFFSF
;
A
#
# COMPACT_ATOMS: atom_id res chain seq x y z
N VAL A 1 0.75 -16.87 8.73
CA VAL A 1 1.24 -18.14 8.16
C VAL A 1 0.05 -19.09 8.09
N TYR A 2 -0.11 -19.81 6.99
CA TYR A 2 -1.25 -20.72 6.78
C TYR A 2 -0.75 -22.16 6.74
N VAL A 3 -1.50 -23.07 7.37
CA VAL A 3 -1.20 -24.51 7.31
C VAL A 3 -1.85 -25.07 6.04
N PRO A 4 -1.13 -25.87 5.23
CA PRO A 4 -1.71 -26.47 4.03
C PRO A 4 -2.68 -27.60 4.44
N VAL A 5 -3.97 -27.27 4.53
CA VAL A 5 -5.05 -28.24 4.76
C VAL A 5 -5.91 -28.32 3.51
N GLY A 6 -5.50 -29.15 2.55
CA GLY A 6 -6.18 -29.29 1.26
C GLY A 6 -6.25 -27.96 0.48
N LYS A 7 -7.40 -27.64 -0.13
CA LYS A 7 -7.60 -26.36 -0.86
C LYS A 7 -7.89 -25.16 0.05
N ALA A 8 -8.22 -25.39 1.33
CA ALA A 8 -8.63 -24.33 2.24
C ALA A 8 -7.42 -23.79 3.02
N LYS A 9 -7.25 -22.47 3.03
CA LYS A 9 -6.22 -21.81 3.85
C LYS A 9 -6.75 -21.67 5.28
N LYS A 10 -6.21 -22.46 6.22
CA LYS A 10 -6.48 -22.30 7.65
C LYS A 10 -5.30 -21.60 8.31
N VAL A 11 -5.59 -20.60 9.15
CA VAL A 11 -4.55 -19.89 9.93
C VAL A 11 -3.90 -20.89 10.87
N ASP A 12 -2.57 -20.83 10.96
CA ASP A 12 -1.80 -21.64 11.89
C ASP A 12 -2.19 -21.33 13.34
N PRO A 13 -2.62 -22.34 14.13
CA PRO A 13 -2.99 -22.14 15.53
C PRO A 13 -1.89 -21.48 16.37
N GLU A 14 -0.61 -21.76 16.11
CA GLU A 14 0.48 -21.14 16.84
C GLU A 14 0.54 -19.63 16.56
N VAL A 15 0.36 -19.23 15.30
CA VAL A 15 0.31 -17.82 14.91
C VAL A 15 -0.92 -17.12 15.50
N ASP A 16 -2.06 -17.79 15.57
CA ASP A 16 -3.27 -17.23 16.18
C ASP A 16 -3.05 -16.95 17.68
N THR A 17 -2.37 -17.85 18.39
CA THR A 17 -2.03 -17.64 19.82
C THR A 17 -1.02 -16.53 20.07
N LEU A 18 -0.13 -16.25 19.09
CA LEU A 18 0.82 -15.15 19.17
C LEU A 18 0.17 -13.79 18.88
N TRP A 19 -0.97 -13.78 18.18
CA TRP A 19 -1.69 -12.56 17.79
C TRP A 19 -2.55 -12.01 18.95
N ASN A 20 -1.88 -11.66 20.06
CA ASN A 20 -2.46 -11.07 21.27
C ASN A 20 -2.49 -9.54 21.17
N GLY A 21 -3.57 -8.90 21.65
CA GLY A 21 -3.71 -7.43 21.63
C GLY A 21 -4.43 -6.86 20.41
N ARG A 22 -5.35 -7.61 19.80
CA ARG A 22 -6.24 -7.08 18.75
C ARG A 22 -6.99 -5.87 19.30
N GLY A 23 -6.90 -4.73 18.61
CA GLY A 23 -7.81 -3.61 18.87
C GLY A 23 -9.24 -4.06 18.61
N ASN A 24 -10.19 -3.61 19.44
CA ASN A 24 -11.60 -4.03 19.34
C ASN A 24 -12.38 -3.29 18.24
N ARG A 25 -11.69 -2.53 17.40
CA ARG A 25 -12.29 -1.79 16.28
C ARG A 25 -12.36 -2.69 15.06
N ALA A 26 -13.57 -2.92 14.57
CA ALA A 26 -13.79 -3.45 13.24
C ALA A 26 -13.52 -2.35 12.20
N PHE A 27 -12.92 -2.72 11.08
CA PHE A 27 -12.71 -1.83 9.94
C PHE A 27 -13.55 -2.32 8.76
N HIS A 28 -14.11 -1.37 8.02
CA HIS A 28 -14.64 -1.66 6.70
C HIS A 28 -13.50 -1.82 5.68
N PRO A 29 -13.68 -2.62 4.62
CA PRO A 29 -12.64 -2.86 3.62
C PRO A 29 -12.03 -1.57 3.04
N GLU A 30 -12.86 -0.56 2.77
CA GLU A 30 -12.46 0.74 2.27
C GLU A 30 -11.56 1.50 3.26
N GLU A 31 -11.81 1.40 4.57
CA GLU A 31 -10.97 2.06 5.59
C GLU A 31 -9.57 1.43 5.62
N ILE A 32 -9.48 0.10 5.44
CA ILE A 32 -8.21 -0.61 5.39
C ILE A 32 -7.43 -0.17 4.15
N GLN A 33 -8.10 -0.16 2.99
CA GLN A 33 -7.50 0.26 1.74
C GLN A 33 -7.00 1.70 1.81
N GLU A 34 -7.84 2.63 2.26
CA GLU A 34 -7.48 4.04 2.39
C GLU A 34 -6.28 4.22 3.32
N ARG A 35 -6.24 3.50 4.44
CA ARG A 35 -5.13 3.59 5.41
C ARG A 35 -3.81 3.10 4.80
N VAL A 36 -3.83 2.00 4.06
CA VAL A 36 -2.64 1.46 3.37
C VAL A 36 -2.17 2.44 2.29
N LEU A 37 -3.09 2.91 1.44
CA LEU A 37 -2.75 3.85 0.37
C LEU A 37 -2.23 5.18 0.91
N SER A 38 -2.81 5.69 1.99
CA SER A 38 -2.36 6.92 2.66
C SER A 38 -0.96 6.77 3.25
N ALA A 39 -0.65 5.60 3.82
CA ALA A 39 0.68 5.30 4.32
C ALA A 39 1.69 5.24 3.17
N LEU A 40 1.34 4.55 2.08
CA LEU A 40 2.19 4.46 0.89
C LEU A 40 2.44 5.86 0.28
N ALA A 41 1.41 6.70 0.15
CA ALA A 41 1.58 8.07 -0.34
C ALA A 41 2.59 8.86 0.50
N ARG A 42 2.54 8.75 1.84
CA ARG A 42 3.50 9.38 2.74
C ARG A 42 4.92 8.88 2.50
N GLU A 43 5.12 7.56 2.47
CA GLU A 43 6.46 6.97 2.29
C GLU A 43 7.06 7.34 0.93
N ILE A 44 6.26 7.34 -0.12
CA ILE A 44 6.69 7.77 -1.46
C ILE A 44 7.11 9.24 -1.43
N ASP A 45 6.36 10.10 -0.72
CA ASP A 45 6.74 11.50 -0.57
C ASP A 45 8.05 11.68 0.19
N LEU A 46 8.27 10.89 1.25
CA LEU A 46 9.52 10.87 1.99
C LEU A 46 10.69 10.45 1.10
N ILE A 47 10.56 9.33 0.38
CA ILE A 47 11.56 8.84 -0.60
C ILE A 47 11.95 9.94 -1.60
N LEU A 48 10.97 10.69 -2.11
CA LEU A 48 11.21 11.78 -3.07
C LEU A 48 11.85 13.00 -2.39
N SER A 49 11.36 13.40 -1.23
CA SER A 49 11.88 14.56 -0.48
C SER A 49 13.32 14.37 -0.01
N GLU A 50 13.67 13.15 0.39
CA GLU A 50 15.01 12.73 0.80
C GLU A 50 15.93 12.46 -0.41
N LYS A 51 15.39 12.55 -1.63
CA LYS A 51 16.11 12.34 -2.90
C LYS A 51 16.75 10.95 -3.00
N ILE A 52 16.09 9.94 -2.43
CA ILE A 52 16.50 8.53 -2.55
C ILE A 52 16.41 8.07 -4.02
N VAL A 53 15.46 8.64 -4.76
CA VAL A 53 15.28 8.43 -6.20
C VAL A 53 15.18 9.77 -6.92
N ALA A 54 15.38 9.76 -8.24
CA ALA A 54 15.35 10.98 -9.05
C ALA A 54 13.91 11.44 -9.34
N SER A 55 12.97 10.51 -9.46
CA SER A 55 11.58 10.82 -9.80
C SER A 55 10.57 9.80 -9.27
N SER A 56 9.29 10.18 -9.24
CA SER A 56 8.18 9.27 -8.91
C SER A 56 8.11 8.05 -9.82
N ARG A 57 8.58 8.17 -11.08
CA ARG A 57 8.61 7.06 -12.04
C ARG A 57 9.55 5.93 -11.61
N ASP A 58 10.62 6.24 -10.86
CA ASP A 58 11.54 5.23 -10.35
C ASP A 58 10.84 4.37 -9.28
N VAL A 59 10.00 5.00 -8.46
CA VAL A 59 9.15 4.30 -7.49
C VAL A 59 8.12 3.43 -8.20
N ASP A 60 7.44 3.97 -9.23
CA ASP A 60 6.45 3.20 -9.99
C ASP A 60 7.06 1.98 -10.65
N LEU A 61 8.26 2.12 -11.25
CA LEU A 61 8.98 1.02 -11.84
C LEU A 61 9.31 -0.06 -10.80
N ALA A 62 9.83 0.34 -9.63
CA ALA A 62 10.15 -0.58 -8.54
C ALA A 62 8.90 -1.28 -7.99
N MET A 63 7.77 -0.58 -7.91
CA MET A 63 6.50 -1.15 -7.46
C MET A 63 5.94 -2.16 -8.46
N ILE A 64 6.01 -1.87 -9.76
CA ILE A 64 5.56 -2.80 -10.81
C ILE A 64 6.46 -4.03 -10.86
N MET A 65 7.78 -3.84 -10.90
CA MET A 65 8.73 -4.95 -11.12
C MET A 65 9.08 -5.72 -9.84
N GLY A 66 9.00 -5.08 -8.67
CA GLY A 66 9.37 -5.66 -7.38
C GLY A 66 8.16 -6.05 -6.53
N ALA A 67 7.31 -5.08 -6.19
CA ALA A 67 6.16 -5.30 -5.31
C ALA A 67 4.95 -5.93 -6.03
N GLY A 68 4.99 -6.06 -7.35
CA GLY A 68 3.92 -6.65 -8.16
C GLY A 68 2.71 -5.74 -8.35
N TRP A 69 2.91 -4.42 -8.33
CA TRP A 69 1.84 -3.45 -8.59
C TRP A 69 1.29 -3.61 -10.03
N PRO A 70 -0.04 -3.57 -10.24
CA PRO A 70 -0.61 -3.77 -11.57
C PRO A 70 -0.20 -2.67 -12.56
N PHE A 71 0.56 -3.04 -13.60
CA PHE A 71 1.10 -2.07 -14.57
C PHE A 71 0.00 -1.31 -15.33
N PHE A 72 -1.17 -1.92 -15.56
CA PHE A 72 -2.31 -1.30 -16.26
C PHE A 72 -3.00 -0.19 -15.45
N MET A 73 -2.62 0.00 -14.18
CA MET A 73 -3.04 1.15 -13.37
C MET A 73 -2.11 2.35 -13.51
N GLY A 74 -1.11 2.30 -14.41
CA GLY A 74 -0.19 3.41 -14.74
C GLY A 74 0.86 3.74 -13.68
N GLY A 75 1.05 2.85 -12.69
CA GLY A 75 1.94 3.08 -11.54
C GLY A 75 1.16 3.31 -10.25
N ILE A 76 1.84 3.23 -9.11
CA ILE A 76 1.21 3.52 -7.82
C ILE A 76 0.97 5.02 -7.66
N THR A 77 1.87 5.87 -8.14
CA THR A 77 1.76 7.31 -7.94
C THR A 77 0.60 7.92 -8.73
N MET A 78 0.39 7.47 -9.99
CA MET A 78 -0.79 7.84 -10.78
C MET A 78 -2.09 7.32 -10.14
N TYR A 79 -2.09 6.08 -9.64
CA TYR A 79 -3.26 5.53 -8.96
C TYR A 79 -3.63 6.33 -7.69
N LEU A 80 -2.64 6.73 -6.89
CA LEU A 80 -2.86 7.51 -5.67
C LEU A 80 -3.43 8.90 -5.97
N ASP A 81 -2.99 9.53 -7.08
CA ASP A 81 -3.54 10.79 -7.57
C ASP A 81 -5.01 10.61 -8.01
N LEU A 82 -5.30 9.60 -8.83
CA LEU A 82 -6.67 9.33 -9.34
C LEU A 82 -7.64 8.87 -8.24
N ALA A 83 -7.15 8.13 -7.25
CA ALA A 83 -7.94 7.69 -6.10
C ALA A 83 -8.21 8.83 -5.10
N GLY A 84 -7.66 10.03 -5.33
CA GLY A 84 -7.84 11.20 -4.45
C GLY A 84 -7.10 11.08 -3.12
N ILE A 85 -6.16 10.14 -2.98
CA ILE A 85 -5.39 9.93 -1.75
C ILE A 85 -4.36 11.04 -1.58
N THR A 86 -3.60 11.36 -2.63
CA THR A 86 -2.55 12.39 -2.56
C THR A 86 -3.09 13.80 -2.36
N PRO A 87 -4.18 14.26 -3.02
CA PRO A 87 -4.74 15.58 -2.71
C PRO A 87 -5.29 15.65 -1.28
N LYS A 88 -5.89 14.56 -0.78
CA LYS A 88 -6.44 14.49 0.58
C LYS A 88 -5.35 14.51 1.65
N MET A 89 -4.24 13.80 1.42
CA MET A 89 -3.23 13.55 2.44
C MET A 89 -2.02 14.48 2.36
N LEU A 90 -1.56 14.77 1.13
CA LEU A 90 -0.35 15.58 0.88
C LEU A 90 -0.65 16.99 0.37
N GLN A 91 -1.91 17.30 0.02
CA GLN A 91 -2.32 18.56 -0.61
C GLN A 91 -1.55 18.87 -1.92
N LYS A 92 -1.06 17.82 -2.58
CA LYS A 92 -0.37 17.86 -3.87
C LYS A 92 -0.61 16.55 -4.62
N VAL A 93 -0.19 16.52 -5.88
CA VAL A 93 -0.20 15.34 -6.74
C VAL A 93 1.23 15.00 -7.16
N PHE A 94 1.51 13.74 -7.45
CA PHE A 94 2.81 13.32 -7.97
C PHE A 94 2.94 13.60 -9.47
N PHE A 95 1.84 13.49 -10.21
CA PHE A 95 1.76 13.87 -11.62
C PHE A 95 1.14 15.25 -11.77
N SER A 96 1.94 16.21 -12.23
CA SER A 96 1.43 17.43 -12.87
C SER A 96 1.66 17.32 -14.38
N PHE A 97 0.64 17.66 -15.15
CA PHE A 97 0.80 17.92 -16.58
C PHE A 97 1.44 19.30 -16.81
#